data_AF-V5H764-F1
#
_entry.id   AF-V5H764-F1
#
_cell.length_a   1.000
_cell.length_b   1.000
_cell.length_c   1.000
_cell.angle_alpha   90.00
_cell.angle_beta   90.00
_cell.angle_gamma   90.00
#
_symmetry.space_group_name_H-M   'P 1'
#
loop_
_entity.id
_entity.type
_entity.pdbx_description
1 polymer ?
#
loop_
_entity_poly.entity_id
_entity_poly.type
_entity_poly.pdbx_seq_one_letter_code
_entity_poly.pdbx_strand_id
1 'polypeptide(L)' 'MDISTLPVVMAFFAITVVTAVWWVLKRRHQHGLFRRHGIPGPRPDLLDGNWAQLKEDRIEVMERWIKEY' A
#
# COMPACT_ATOMS: atom_id res chain seq x y z
N MET A 1 -38.05 8.87 15.23
CA MET A 1 -37.71 8.16 13.98
C MET A 1 -36.90 6.94 14.39
N ASP A 2 -37.47 5.74 14.31
CA ASP A 2 -36.72 4.52 14.53
C ASP A 2 -35.82 4.29 13.32
N ILE A 3 -34.53 4.58 13.49
CA ILE A 3 -33.54 4.31 12.45
C ILE A 3 -33.37 2.79 12.40
N SER A 4 -33.83 2.18 11.32
CA SER A 4 -33.57 0.76 11.06
C SER A 4 -32.06 0.52 11.08
N THR A 5 -31.61 -0.57 11.70
CA THR A 5 -30.18 -0.91 11.81
C THR A 5 -29.57 -1.27 10.46
N LEU A 6 -30.37 -1.78 9.52
CA LEU A 6 -29.94 -2.18 8.18
C LEU A 6 -29.32 -1.04 7.36
N PRO A 7 -29.99 0.11 7.15
CA PRO A 7 -29.39 1.22 6.40
C PRO A 7 -28.11 1.76 7.05
N VAL A 8 -28.02 1.72 8.39
CA VAL A 8 -26.81 2.14 9.13
C VAL A 8 -25.65 1.19 8.82
N VAL A 9 -25.86 -0.12 8.92
CA VAL A 9 -24.84 -1.13 8.60
C VAL A 9 -24.39 -1.02 7.13
N MET A 10 -25.34 -0.84 6.21
CA MET A 10 -25.03 -0.68 4.79
C MET A 10 -24.23 0.60 4.51
N ALA A 11 -24.53 1.70 5.19
CA ALA A 11 -23.78 2.94 5.07
C ALA A 11 -22.33 2.76 5.58
N PHE A 12 -22.14 2.12 6.74
CA PHE A 12 -20.80 1.82 7.26
C PHE A 12 -20.01 0.90 6.33
N PHE A 13 -20.66 -0.11 5.76
CA PHE A 13 -20.03 -1.00 4.78
C PHE A 13 -19.59 -0.23 3.54
N ALA A 14 -20.47 0.60 2.97
CA ALA A 14 -20.15 1.42 1.80
C ALA A 14 -18.97 2.37 2.07
N ILE A 15 -18.96 3.06 3.22
CA ILE A 15 -17.87 3.96 3.63
C ILE A 15 -16.56 3.17 3.76
N THR A 16 -16.59 2.00 4.38
CA THR A 16 -15.41 1.13 4.53
C THR A 16 -14.84 0.73 3.18
N VAL A 17 -15.69 0.29 2.25
CA VAL A 17 -15.27 -0.12 0.90
C VAL A 17 -14.67 1.06 0.13
N VAL A 18 -15.34 2.21 0.12
CA VAL A 18 -14.84 3.41 -0.58
C VAL A 18 -13.50 3.85 0.00
N THR A 19 -13.37 3.85 1.33
CA THR A 19 -12.14 4.22 2.02
C THR A 19 -11.00 3.24 1.70
N ALA A 20 -11.29 1.94 1.68
CA ALA A 20 -10.30 0.92 1.34
C ALA A 20 -9.83 1.06 -0.12
N VAL A 21 -10.74 1.26 -1.07
CA VAL A 21 -10.40 1.46 -2.48
C VAL A 21 -9.55 2.72 -2.66
N TRP A 22 -9.97 3.83 -2.07
CA TRP A 22 -9.21 5.08 -2.09
C TRP A 22 -7.81 4.90 -1.52
N TRP A 23 -7.70 4.22 -0.37
CA TRP A 23 -6.43 3.92 0.26
C TRP A 23 -5.53 3.07 -0.65
N VAL A 24 -6.05 2.02 -1.28
CA VAL A 24 -5.28 1.18 -2.22
C VAL A 24 -4.76 2.00 -3.40
N LEU A 25 -5.60 2.84 -4.00
CA LEU A 25 -5.20 3.68 -5.14
C LEU A 25 -4.10 4.68 -4.73
N LYS A 26 -4.29 5.39 -3.62
CA LYS A 26 -3.30 6.32 -3.07
C LYS A 26 -2.00 5.59 -2.75
N ARG A 27 -2.07 4.39 -2.16
CA ARG A 27 -0.92 3.57 -1.79
C ARG A 27 -0.12 3.16 -3.02
N ARG A 28 -0.80 2.61 -4.05
CA ARG A 28 -0.18 2.28 -5.35
C ARG A 28 0.46 3.50 -6.00
N HIS A 29 -0.19 4.65 -5.92
CA HIS A 29 0.39 5.89 -6.42
C HIS A 29 1.66 6.28 -5.64
N GLN A 30 1.65 6.27 -4.31
CA GLN A 30 2.84 6.59 -3.50
C GLN A 30 3.99 5.63 -3.78
N HIS A 31 3.72 4.34 -3.85
CA HIS A 31 4.69 3.29 -4.16
C HIS A 31 5.33 3.43 -5.56
N GLY A 32 4.60 4.02 -6.51
CA GLY A 32 5.12 4.28 -7.84
C GLY A 32 5.98 5.55 -7.97
N LEU A 33 6.25 6.29 -6.88
CA LEU A 33 6.95 7.58 -6.94
C LEU A 33 8.30 7.48 -7.68
N PHE A 34 9.20 6.59 -7.25
CA PHE A 34 10.52 6.44 -7.84
C PHE A 34 10.45 6.00 -9.30
N ARG A 35 9.60 5.01 -9.60
CA ARG A 35 9.35 4.53 -10.96
C ARG A 35 8.87 5.64 -11.90
N ARG A 36 7.99 6.54 -11.43
CA ARG A 36 7.52 7.70 -12.23
C ARG A 36 8.62 8.71 -12.54
N HIS A 37 9.66 8.76 -11.72
CA HIS A 37 10.82 9.63 -11.92
C HIS A 37 11.99 8.91 -12.61
N GLY A 38 11.79 7.69 -13.11
CA GLY A 38 12.84 6.91 -13.76
C GLY A 38 13.91 6.36 -12.82
N ILE A 39 13.67 6.41 -11.50
CA ILE A 39 14.58 5.87 -10.50
C ILE A 39 14.30 4.36 -10.38
N PRO A 40 15.27 3.50 -10.73
CA PRO A 40 15.13 2.05 -10.59
C PRO A 40 15.11 1.68 -9.11
N GLY A 41 14.52 0.52 -8.80
CA GLY A 41 14.46 0.03 -7.43
C GLY A 41 13.51 -1.14 -7.26
N PRO A 42 13.58 -1.79 -6.09
CA PRO A 42 12.76 -2.96 -5.77
C PRO A 42 11.28 -2.60 -5.73
N ARG A 43 10.42 -3.53 -6.17
CA ARG A 43 8.97 -3.31 -6.13
C ARG A 43 8.45 -3.39 -4.69
N PRO A 44 7.74 -2.35 -4.21
CA PRO A 44 7.11 -2.37 -2.89
C PRO A 44 5.87 -3.29 -2.86
N ASP A 45 5.68 -3.98 -1.75
CA ASP A 45 4.44 -4.68 -1.41
C ASP A 45 3.34 -3.70 -1.01
N LEU A 46 2.07 -4.07 -1.22
CA LEU A 46 0.95 -3.14 -1.08
C LEU A 46 0.78 -2.61 0.36
N LEU A 47 0.92 -3.47 1.36
CA LEU A 47 0.64 -3.12 2.76
C LEU A 47 1.82 -2.37 3.39
N ASP A 48 3.00 -2.95 3.29
CA ASP A 48 4.20 -2.61 4.06
C ASP A 48 5.37 -2.12 3.19
N GLY A 49 5.17 -2.01 1.88
CA GLY A 49 6.20 -1.54 0.96
C GLY A 49 7.36 -2.52 0.90
N ASN A 50 8.58 -2.04 1.06
CA ASN A 50 9.77 -2.91 1.10
C ASN A 50 10.17 -3.28 2.53
N TRP A 51 9.33 -3.00 3.53
CA TRP A 51 9.67 -3.29 4.92
C TRP A 51 9.85 -4.78 5.20
N ALA A 52 8.97 -5.64 4.66
CA ALA A 52 9.12 -7.09 4.77
C ALA A 52 10.47 -7.56 4.22
N GLN A 53 10.88 -7.01 3.06
CA GLN A 53 12.16 -7.33 2.41
C GLN A 53 13.34 -6.90 3.29
N LEU A 54 13.25 -5.74 3.94
CA LEU A 54 14.30 -5.22 4.82
C LEU A 54 14.31 -5.87 6.22
N LYS A 55 13.24 -6.55 6.65
CA LYS A 55 13.15 -7.02 8.03
C LYS A 55 14.12 -8.16 8.35
N GLU A 56 14.46 -8.97 7.35
CA GLU A 56 15.23 -10.21 7.52
C GLU A 56 16.73 -9.93 7.64
N ASP A 57 17.38 -9.51 6.55
CA ASP A 57 18.78 -9.05 6.55
C ASP A 57 18.91 -7.75 5.76
N ARG A 58 18.98 -6.63 6.49
CA ARG A 58 19.08 -5.30 5.87
C ARG A 58 20.34 -5.11 5.06
N ILE A 59 21.46 -5.69 5.51
CA ILE A 59 22.76 -5.45 4.87
C ILE A 59 22.78 -6.21 3.55
N GLU A 60 22.47 -7.50 3.58
CA GLU A 60 22.46 -8.33 2.38
C GLU A 60 21.46 -7.82 1.33
N VAL A 61 20.25 -7.43 1.76
CA VAL A 61 19.20 -6.90 0.88
C VAL A 61 19.65 -5.59 0.23
N MET A 62 20.28 -4.70 0.99
CA MET A 62 20.78 -3.44 0.44
C MET A 62 21.93 -3.66 -0.54
N GLU A 63 22.89 -4.54 -0.21
CA GLU A 63 23.98 -4.92 -1.13
C GLU A 63 23.44 -5.49 -2.44
N ARG A 64 22.41 -6.33 -2.37
CA ARG A 64 21.74 -6.89 -3.55
C ARG A 64 21.07 -5.82 -4.39
N TRP A 65 20.34 -4.89 -3.77
CA TRP A 65 19.68 -3.80 -4.49
C TRP A 65 20.65 -2.86 -5.18
N ILE A 66 21.76 -2.50 -4.51
CA ILE A 66 22.82 -1.66 -5.10
C ILE A 66 23.44 -2.33 -6.33
N LYS A 67 23.51 -3.67 -6.36
CA LYS A 67 24.04 -4.42 -7.51
C LYS A 67 23.03 -4.56 -8.65
N GLU A 68 21.74 -4.63 -8.35
CA GLU A 68 20.67 -4.92 -9.32
C GLU A 68 20.10 -3.67 -9.99
N TYR A 69 20.02 -2.56 -9.27
CA TYR A 69 19.36 -1.31 -9.69
C TYR A 69 20.37 -0.15 -9.77
#